data_AF-A0A4S4NT87-F1
#
_entry.id   AF-A0A4S4NT87-F1
#
_cell.length_a   1.000
_cell.length_b   1.000
_cell.length_c   1.000
_cell.angle_alpha   90.00
_cell.angle_beta   90.00
_cell.angle_gamma   90.00
#
_symmetry.space_group_name_H-M   'P 1'
#
loop_
_entity.id
_entity.type
_entity.pdbx_description
1 polymer ?
#
loop_
_entity_poly.entity_id
_entity_poly.type
_entity_poly.pdbx_seq_one_letter_code
_entity_poly.pdbx_strand_id
1 'polypeptide(L)'
;MTNFFIRTGSLLSLAFLTLACEQEPIVDTIAMATPEAIYADLPTPGGKLGKSADGIRYEVVKAEYITAGDSDEMGNTVFFNNRGNKQLDYDFAPGLSGDGTDAISYYIDEARPSQDVPSELSSAAIGRAMDTWDEATCSDLGMFRIASDGRPTGFVSNLLGYGGSYEYVADVVHNGWMPASFFQQLFGNSGRSVLGVTFTLVAVDAQGDLVDINNDRKPDVAWREIYYNDRFNWATSIDIETVALHEAGHGLSQGHFGKAFRKESTGKVQFSPRAIMNAAYSGLQTEVDGTDNAGHCSIWGNWPNK
;
A
#
# COMPACT_ATOMS: atom_id res chain seq x y z
N MET A 1 43.23 13.77 -98.23
CA MET A 1 43.58 15.21 -98.27
C MET A 1 42.34 16.01 -97.91
N THR A 2 42.58 17.21 -97.37
CA THR A 2 41.67 18.32 -97.05
C THR A 2 40.84 18.28 -95.76
N ASN A 3 41.07 19.37 -95.02
CA ASN A 3 40.77 19.76 -93.64
C ASN A 3 39.44 20.54 -93.49
N PHE A 4 39.19 20.98 -92.24
CA PHE A 4 38.35 22.09 -91.73
C PHE A 4 36.89 21.76 -91.33
N PHE A 5 36.31 22.21 -90.19
CA PHE A 5 36.72 22.83 -88.90
C PHE A 5 35.41 23.11 -88.10
N ILE A 6 35.54 23.62 -86.85
CA ILE A 6 34.53 24.33 -85.98
C ILE A 6 33.84 23.39 -84.95
N ARG A 7 34.27 23.37 -83.66
CA ARG A 7 33.87 24.22 -82.49
C ARG A 7 32.36 24.14 -82.21
N THR A 8 31.80 24.01 -81.00
CA THR A 8 32.15 24.32 -79.59
C THR A 8 30.96 23.82 -78.76
N GLY A 9 31.14 23.45 -77.48
CA GLY A 9 29.99 23.24 -76.60
C GLY A 9 30.34 22.59 -75.27
N SER A 10 30.71 23.42 -74.29
CA SER A 10 30.81 23.07 -72.87
C SER A 10 29.50 22.49 -72.34
N LEU A 11 29.59 21.49 -71.45
CA LEU A 11 28.64 21.31 -70.36
C LEU A 11 29.37 20.72 -69.15
N LEU A 12 29.73 21.65 -68.27
CA LEU A 12 30.18 21.44 -66.91
C LEU A 12 28.97 20.91 -66.12
N SER A 13 28.97 19.64 -65.72
CA SER A 13 27.97 19.14 -64.76
C SER A 13 28.39 19.53 -63.35
N LEU A 14 27.66 20.50 -62.81
CA LEU A 14 27.69 20.94 -61.43
C LEU A 14 26.99 19.86 -60.58
N ALA A 15 27.74 19.05 -59.84
CA ALA A 15 27.17 18.14 -58.85
C ALA A 15 26.74 18.95 -57.62
N PHE A 16 25.44 19.16 -57.47
CA PHE A 16 24.83 19.65 -56.24
C PHE A 16 24.92 18.55 -55.17
N LEU A 17 25.82 18.75 -54.20
CA LEU A 17 25.74 18.07 -52.90
C LEU A 17 24.54 18.66 -52.15
N THR A 18 23.41 17.96 -52.21
CA THR A 18 22.28 18.20 -51.31
C THR A 18 22.63 17.59 -49.96
N LEU A 19 22.93 18.44 -48.98
CA LEU A 19 22.91 18.08 -47.56
C LEU A 19 21.44 17.80 -47.19
N ALA A 20 21.04 16.54 -47.27
CA ALA A 20 19.82 16.08 -46.62
C ALA A 20 20.07 16.13 -45.10
N CYS A 21 19.48 17.12 -44.43
CA CYS A 21 19.25 17.02 -42.99
C CYS A 21 18.32 15.84 -42.78
N GLU A 22 18.87 14.74 -42.27
CA GLU A 22 18.11 13.63 -41.74
C GLU A 22 17.37 14.17 -40.51
N GLN A 23 16.09 14.49 -40.71
CA GLN A 23 15.22 14.97 -39.66
C GLN A 23 14.95 13.77 -38.75
N GLU A 24 15.58 13.74 -37.58
CA GLU A 24 15.33 12.68 -36.61
C GLU A 24 13.82 12.59 -36.36
N PRO A 25 13.23 11.38 -36.40
CA PRO A 25 11.83 11.22 -36.11
C PRO A 25 11.59 11.73 -34.69
N ILE A 26 10.74 12.73 -34.57
CA ILE A 26 10.17 13.15 -33.29
C ILE A 26 9.39 11.94 -32.79
N VAL A 27 10.02 11.19 -31.88
CA VAL A 27 9.35 10.14 -31.13
C VAL A 27 8.36 10.88 -30.25
N ASP A 28 7.08 10.82 -30.62
CA ASP A 28 6.00 11.21 -29.72
C ASP A 28 6.21 10.42 -28.42
N THR A 29 6.59 11.13 -27.37
CA THR A 29 6.59 10.63 -26.00
C THR A 29 5.16 10.20 -25.69
N ILE A 30 4.88 8.90 -25.85
CA ILE A 30 3.70 8.27 -25.28
C ILE A 30 3.86 8.45 -23.77
N ALA A 31 3.13 9.42 -23.23
CA ALA A 31 2.96 9.55 -21.79
C ALA A 31 2.29 8.25 -21.32
N MET A 32 3.09 7.31 -20.81
CA MET A 32 2.53 6.15 -20.13
C MET A 32 1.78 6.68 -18.92
N ALA A 33 0.49 6.40 -18.88
CA ALA A 33 -0.34 6.69 -17.72
C ALA A 33 0.39 6.19 -16.48
N THR A 34 0.59 7.08 -15.51
CA THR A 34 0.92 6.68 -14.14
C THR A 34 -0.11 5.62 -13.75
N PRO A 35 0.29 4.38 -13.43
CA PRO A 35 -0.68 3.41 -12.92
C PRO A 35 -1.35 4.06 -11.72
N GLU A 36 -2.67 4.23 -11.80
CA GLU A 36 -3.48 4.65 -10.67
C GLU A 36 -3.15 3.72 -9.50
N ALA A 37 -2.98 4.29 -8.31
CA ALA A 37 -3.06 3.48 -7.11
C ALA A 37 -4.37 2.69 -7.21
N ILE A 38 -4.27 1.36 -7.15
CA ILE A 38 -5.43 0.48 -7.29
C ILE A 38 -6.18 0.58 -5.95
N TYR A 39 -7.00 1.62 -5.84
CA TYR A 39 -8.01 1.71 -4.79
C TYR A 39 -9.15 0.80 -5.20
N ALA A 40 -9.45 -0.20 -4.37
CA ALA A 40 -10.70 -0.91 -4.49
C ALA A 40 -11.68 -0.24 -3.54
N ASP A 41 -12.61 0.56 -4.09
CA ASP A 41 -13.84 0.88 -3.37
C ASP A 41 -14.54 -0.44 -3.11
N LEU A 42 -14.68 -0.81 -1.83
CA LEU A 42 -15.47 -1.98 -1.50
C LEU A 42 -16.90 -1.73 -1.97
N PRO A 43 -17.58 -2.72 -2.59
CA PRO A 43 -19.01 -2.63 -2.77
C PRO A 43 -19.62 -2.56 -1.37
N THR A 44 -19.96 -1.35 -0.91
CA THR A 44 -20.81 -1.16 0.25
C THR A 44 -22.14 -1.83 -0.10
N PRO A 45 -22.55 -2.92 0.58
CA PRO A 45 -23.87 -3.47 0.33
C PRO A 45 -24.84 -2.34 0.60
N GLY A 46 -25.69 -2.01 -0.39
CA GLY A 46 -26.68 -0.95 -0.29
C GLY A 46 -27.63 -1.22 0.89
N GLY A 47 -27.22 -0.76 2.06
CA GLY A 47 -27.75 -1.25 3.32
C GLY A 47 -26.83 -0.87 4.48
N LYS A 48 -26.78 0.43 4.79
CA LYS A 48 -26.51 1.04 6.11
C LYS A 48 -25.75 0.10 7.06
N LEU A 49 -24.43 0.17 7.01
CA LEU A 49 -23.52 -0.55 7.91
C LEU A 49 -23.87 -0.21 9.37
N GLY A 50 -23.85 -1.24 10.21
CA GLY A 50 -24.56 -1.32 11.49
C GLY A 50 -24.32 -0.14 12.44
N LYS A 51 -25.36 0.20 13.21
CA LYS A 51 -25.26 1.12 14.34
C LYS A 51 -24.56 0.40 15.49
N SER A 52 -23.55 1.01 16.10
CA SER A 52 -23.17 0.68 17.47
C SER A 52 -24.33 0.99 18.43
N ALA A 53 -24.26 0.49 19.67
CA ALA A 53 -25.28 0.73 20.69
C ALA A 53 -25.58 2.23 20.95
N ASP A 54 -24.65 3.12 20.58
CA ASP A 54 -24.72 4.57 20.77
C ASP A 54 -25.10 5.34 19.49
N GLY A 55 -25.38 4.64 18.37
CA GLY A 55 -25.84 5.24 17.13
C GLY A 55 -24.74 5.68 16.15
N ILE A 56 -23.48 5.44 16.47
CA ILE A 56 -22.33 5.64 15.57
C ILE A 56 -22.33 4.55 14.50
N ARG A 57 -22.04 4.90 13.24
CA ARG A 57 -21.88 3.95 12.14
C ARG A 57 -20.42 3.91 11.69
N TYR A 58 -20.02 2.77 11.14
CA TYR A 58 -18.67 2.56 10.63
C TYR A 58 -18.72 2.25 9.14
N GLU A 59 -17.80 2.85 8.39
CA GLU A 59 -17.68 2.66 6.95
C GLU A 59 -16.25 2.25 6.58
N VAL A 60 -16.11 1.27 5.68
CA VAL A 60 -14.82 0.89 5.12
C VAL A 60 -14.55 1.79 3.93
N VAL A 61 -13.50 2.61 4.01
CA VAL A 61 -13.25 3.68 3.02
C VAL A 61 -11.93 3.52 2.29
N LYS A 62 -11.07 2.59 2.71
CA LYS A 62 -9.78 2.34 2.05
C LYS A 62 -9.28 0.93 2.27
N ALA A 63 -8.60 0.40 1.25
CA ALA A 63 -7.86 -0.86 1.29
C ALA A 63 -6.46 -0.62 0.70
N GLU A 64 -5.41 -0.92 1.46
CA GLU A 64 -4.01 -0.76 1.04
C GLU A 64 -3.29 -2.09 1.20
N TYR A 65 -2.44 -2.44 0.24
CA TYR A 65 -1.90 -3.80 0.15
C TYR A 65 -0.53 -3.86 -0.53
N ILE A 66 0.31 -4.80 -0.07
CA ILE A 66 1.59 -5.12 -0.69
C ILE A 66 1.52 -6.33 -1.64
N THR A 67 2.23 -6.27 -2.77
CA THR A 67 2.21 -7.31 -3.81
C THR A 67 3.53 -8.08 -3.98
N ALA A 68 3.43 -9.31 -4.50
CA ALA A 68 4.52 -10.04 -5.14
C ALA A 68 4.67 -9.56 -6.61
N GLY A 69 5.82 -9.04 -7.02
CA GLY A 69 6.01 -8.40 -8.34
C GLY A 69 6.12 -9.38 -9.53
N ASP A 70 5.66 -8.95 -10.74
CA ASP A 70 6.20 -9.24 -12.11
C ASP A 70 5.18 -8.98 -13.29
N SER A 71 5.56 -8.22 -14.35
CA SER A 71 5.00 -8.22 -15.74
C SER A 71 5.88 -7.37 -16.71
N ASP A 72 5.81 -7.56 -18.04
CA ASP A 72 6.75 -7.06 -19.08
C ASP A 72 6.08 -6.26 -20.23
N GLU A 73 6.62 -5.08 -20.62
CA GLU A 73 6.58 -4.43 -21.97
C GLU A 73 7.64 -3.29 -22.09
N MET A 74 8.09 -2.95 -23.32
CA MET A 74 9.28 -2.12 -23.66
C MET A 74 9.36 -0.75 -22.95
N GLY A 75 10.46 -0.54 -22.23
CA GLY A 75 10.71 0.63 -21.36
C GLY A 75 11.00 0.16 -19.94
N ASN A 76 11.45 1.03 -19.03
CA ASN A 76 11.48 0.63 -17.62
C ASN A 76 10.04 0.28 -17.22
N THR A 77 9.73 -0.99 -16.97
CA THR A 77 8.41 -1.36 -16.47
C THR A 77 8.31 -0.86 -15.04
N VAL A 78 7.49 0.16 -14.84
CA VAL A 78 7.24 0.75 -13.52
C VAL A 78 6.09 -0.02 -12.88
N PHE A 79 6.38 -0.71 -11.78
CA PHE A 79 5.35 -1.47 -11.06
C PHE A 79 4.47 -0.56 -10.19
N PHE A 80 5.08 0.45 -9.57
CA PHE A 80 4.40 1.53 -8.86
C PHE A 80 5.28 2.76 -8.81
N ASN A 81 4.69 3.93 -8.63
CA ASN A 81 5.39 5.20 -8.48
C ASN A 81 4.64 6.13 -7.51
N ASN A 82 4.74 5.82 -6.23
CA ASN A 82 4.05 6.53 -5.16
C ASN A 82 4.96 7.65 -4.65
N ARG A 83 4.74 8.85 -5.20
CA ARG A 83 5.45 10.08 -4.81
C ARG A 83 4.45 11.01 -4.12
N GLY A 84 4.43 10.96 -2.80
CA GLY A 84 3.54 11.76 -1.95
C GLY A 84 4.19 12.08 -0.61
N ASN A 85 3.41 12.61 0.31
CA ASN A 85 3.86 12.91 1.69
C ASN A 85 3.90 11.67 2.60
N LYS A 86 3.59 10.47 2.07
CA LYS A 86 3.58 9.19 2.80
C LYS A 86 2.53 9.11 3.92
N GLN A 87 1.48 9.92 3.82
CA GLN A 87 0.37 9.89 4.76
C GLN A 87 -0.88 9.37 4.09
N LEU A 88 -1.73 8.72 4.88
CA LEU A 88 -3.12 8.47 4.50
C LEU A 88 -3.97 9.73 4.67
N ASP A 89 -5.07 9.75 3.94
CA ASP A 89 -6.08 10.81 4.00
C ASP A 89 -7.01 10.67 5.22
N TYR A 90 -6.82 9.60 6.02
CA TYR A 90 -7.58 9.25 7.21
C TYR A 90 -6.62 8.97 8.36
N ASP A 91 -6.88 9.52 9.54
CA ASP A 91 -5.97 9.41 10.68
C ASP A 91 -6.70 9.13 11.99
N PHE A 92 -5.97 8.63 12.98
CA PHE A 92 -6.52 8.56 14.34
C PHE A 92 -6.55 9.95 14.96
N ALA A 93 -7.58 10.21 15.78
CA ALA A 93 -7.66 11.42 16.57
C ALA A 93 -7.65 11.10 18.07
N PRO A 94 -6.94 11.90 18.90
CA PRO A 94 -6.93 11.71 20.34
C PRO A 94 -8.36 11.77 20.93
N GLY A 95 -8.65 10.82 21.83
CA GLY A 95 -9.93 10.69 22.52
C GLY A 95 -11.02 9.90 21.78
N LEU A 96 -10.70 9.26 20.64
CA LEU A 96 -11.65 8.42 19.89
C LEU A 96 -11.43 6.92 20.04
N SER A 97 -10.30 6.47 20.60
CA SER A 97 -10.08 5.03 20.79
C SER A 97 -11.23 4.42 21.58
N GLY A 98 -11.70 3.26 21.12
CA GLY A 98 -12.80 2.54 21.76
C GLY A 98 -12.46 2.06 23.18
N ASP A 99 -11.18 2.07 23.57
CA ASP A 99 -10.73 1.73 24.92
C ASP A 99 -10.71 2.93 25.90
N GLY A 100 -10.93 4.15 25.39
CA GLY A 100 -10.96 5.38 26.18
C GLY A 100 -9.60 5.97 26.52
N THR A 101 -8.52 5.49 25.90
CA THR A 101 -7.15 6.01 26.04
C THR A 101 -6.68 6.70 24.75
N ASP A 102 -5.57 7.45 24.84
CA ASP A 102 -4.85 7.94 23.66
C ASP A 102 -3.68 7.01 23.29
N ALA A 103 -3.53 5.87 23.96
CA ALA A 103 -2.54 4.87 23.58
C ALA A 103 -3.11 4.04 22.42
N ILE A 104 -2.27 3.65 21.46
CA ILE A 104 -2.75 2.82 20.34
C ILE A 104 -2.79 1.36 20.79
N SER A 105 -4.00 0.83 20.93
CA SER A 105 -4.21 -0.58 21.21
C SER A 105 -4.06 -1.43 19.94
N TYR A 106 -3.49 -2.63 20.08
CA TYR A 106 -3.49 -3.61 18.99
C TYR A 106 -3.91 -5.01 19.44
N TYR A 107 -4.51 -5.76 18.52
CA TYR A 107 -4.94 -7.13 18.74
C TYR A 107 -4.39 -8.06 17.66
N ILE A 108 -4.04 -9.28 18.06
CA ILE A 108 -3.63 -10.35 17.14
C ILE A 108 -4.62 -11.50 17.27
N ASP A 109 -5.33 -11.78 16.17
CA ASP A 109 -6.25 -12.90 16.07
C ASP A 109 -5.48 -14.21 15.93
N GLU A 110 -5.34 -14.93 17.05
CA GLU A 110 -4.70 -16.24 17.12
C GLU A 110 -5.63 -17.38 16.70
N ALA A 111 -6.93 -17.11 16.45
CA ALA A 111 -7.91 -18.09 16.01
C ALA A 111 -7.87 -18.34 14.48
N ARG A 112 -7.22 -17.45 13.72
CA ARG A 112 -6.94 -17.60 12.29
C ARG A 112 -5.43 -17.58 11.99
N PRO A 113 -4.67 -18.58 12.48
CA PRO A 113 -3.23 -18.63 12.27
C PRO A 113 -2.89 -18.96 10.82
N SER A 114 -1.63 -18.67 10.44
CA SER A 114 -1.05 -19.17 9.19
C SER A 114 -1.13 -20.69 9.09
N GLN A 115 -1.34 -21.22 7.89
CA GLN A 115 -1.23 -22.67 7.65
C GLN A 115 0.22 -23.18 7.67
N ASP A 116 1.20 -22.31 7.44
CA ASP A 116 2.62 -22.71 7.30
C ASP A 116 3.42 -22.57 8.59
N VAL A 117 2.99 -21.69 9.49
CA VAL A 117 3.76 -21.28 10.68
C VAL A 117 2.89 -21.39 11.93
N PRO A 118 3.40 -21.99 13.04
CA PRO A 118 2.68 -22.02 14.31
C PRO A 118 2.23 -20.64 14.79
N SER A 119 1.02 -20.57 15.36
CA SER A 119 0.40 -19.31 15.82
C SER A 119 1.31 -18.49 16.76
N GLU A 120 2.06 -19.16 17.63
CA GLU A 120 3.01 -18.51 18.54
C GLU A 120 4.12 -17.76 17.77
N LEU A 121 4.68 -18.37 16.72
CA LEU A 121 5.76 -17.77 15.94
C LEU A 121 5.25 -16.63 15.05
N SER A 122 4.08 -16.80 14.43
CA SER A 122 3.47 -15.75 13.62
C SER A 122 3.03 -14.56 14.49
N SER A 123 2.47 -14.81 15.67
CA SER A 123 2.08 -13.75 16.61
C SER A 123 3.28 -13.04 17.20
N ALA A 124 4.38 -13.76 17.49
CA ALA A 124 5.63 -13.12 17.91
C ALA A 124 6.24 -12.24 16.81
N ALA A 125 6.14 -12.64 15.54
CA ALA A 125 6.60 -11.83 14.41
C ALA A 125 5.77 -10.55 14.23
N ILE A 126 4.45 -10.65 14.35
CA ILE A 126 3.56 -9.48 14.35
C ILE A 126 3.87 -8.58 15.56
N GLY A 127 4.05 -9.15 16.76
CA GLY A 127 4.41 -8.39 17.95
C GLY A 127 5.68 -7.54 17.75
N ARG A 128 6.76 -8.14 17.23
CA ARG A 128 7.99 -7.41 16.91
C ARG A 128 7.78 -6.28 15.89
N ALA A 129 6.93 -6.49 14.90
CA ALA A 129 6.59 -5.45 13.94
C ALA A 129 5.87 -4.25 14.60
N MET A 130 4.97 -4.52 15.56
CA MET A 130 4.32 -3.47 16.34
C MET A 130 5.31 -2.77 17.26
N ASP A 131 6.16 -3.53 17.97
CA ASP A 131 7.21 -2.98 18.83
C ASP A 131 8.17 -2.07 18.02
N THR A 132 8.50 -2.46 16.79
CA THR A 132 9.36 -1.66 15.90
C THR A 132 8.73 -0.29 15.57
N TRP A 133 7.42 -0.20 15.42
CA TRP A 133 6.73 1.07 15.21
C TRP A 133 6.58 1.88 16.50
N ASP A 134 6.34 1.24 17.64
CA ASP A 134 6.27 1.92 18.94
C ASP A 134 7.64 2.51 19.35
N GLU A 135 8.72 1.80 19.03
CA GLU A 135 10.10 2.23 19.26
C GLU A 135 10.61 3.25 18.21
N ALA A 136 9.82 3.53 17.17
CA ALA A 136 10.22 4.51 16.16
C ALA A 136 10.44 5.88 16.82
N THR A 137 11.56 6.52 16.48
CA THR A 137 11.91 7.82 17.06
C THR A 137 10.82 8.84 16.81
N CYS A 138 10.64 9.81 17.72
CA CYS A 138 9.77 11.00 17.64
C CYS A 138 8.28 10.83 17.98
N SER A 139 7.78 9.61 18.15
CA SER A 139 6.42 9.36 18.66
C SER A 139 6.46 8.77 20.08
N ASP A 140 5.38 8.98 20.82
CA ASP A 140 5.10 8.29 22.08
C ASP A 140 3.66 7.73 21.97
N LEU A 141 3.50 6.68 21.17
CA LEU A 141 2.19 6.07 20.90
C LEU A 141 1.69 5.25 22.08
N GLY A 142 2.59 4.84 22.98
CA GLY A 142 2.29 4.01 24.14
C GLY A 142 1.62 2.70 23.75
N MET A 143 2.06 2.09 22.64
CA MET A 143 1.34 0.97 22.05
C MET A 143 1.25 -0.21 23.02
N PHE A 144 0.09 -0.87 23.05
CA PHE A 144 -0.08 -2.05 23.88
C PHE A 144 -0.95 -3.11 23.24
N ARG A 145 -0.59 -4.37 23.51
CA ARG A 145 -1.32 -5.53 23.02
C ARG A 145 -2.51 -5.83 23.94
N ILE A 146 -3.70 -5.96 23.35
CA ILE A 146 -4.85 -6.60 24.00
C ILE A 146 -4.66 -8.12 23.92
N ALA A 147 -4.78 -8.78 25.07
CA ALA A 147 -4.61 -10.23 25.16
C ALA A 147 -5.64 -10.96 24.28
N SER A 148 -5.16 -11.96 23.53
CA SER A 148 -6.07 -12.79 22.73
C SER A 148 -6.97 -13.62 23.64
N ASP A 149 -8.25 -13.70 23.27
CA ASP A 149 -9.29 -14.44 23.97
C ASP A 149 -10.06 -15.40 23.04
N GLY A 150 -9.54 -15.60 21.83
CA GLY A 150 -10.10 -16.51 20.83
C GLY A 150 -11.41 -16.04 20.20
N ARG A 151 -11.83 -14.79 20.42
CA ARG A 151 -13.01 -14.25 19.73
C ARG A 151 -12.75 -14.15 18.22
N PRO A 152 -13.76 -14.37 17.37
CA PRO A 152 -13.64 -14.05 15.96
C PRO A 152 -13.57 -12.52 15.77
N THR A 153 -12.58 -12.03 15.03
CA THR A 153 -12.45 -10.60 14.70
C THR A 153 -12.66 -10.34 13.20
N GLY A 154 -12.73 -9.09 12.77
CA GLY A 154 -12.75 -8.73 11.35
C GLY A 154 -14.14 -8.43 10.82
N PHE A 155 -14.42 -7.14 10.70
CA PHE A 155 -15.60 -6.56 10.09
C PHE A 155 -15.66 -6.91 8.61
N VAL A 156 -14.55 -6.71 7.89
CA VAL A 156 -14.48 -6.97 6.43
C VAL A 156 -14.63 -8.45 6.13
N SER A 157 -13.96 -9.33 6.89
CA SER A 157 -14.14 -10.78 6.69
C SER A 157 -15.57 -11.24 6.97
N ASN A 158 -16.22 -10.68 7.99
CA ASN A 158 -17.61 -11.01 8.31
C ASN A 158 -18.57 -10.51 7.22
N LEU A 159 -18.37 -9.28 6.74
CA LEU A 159 -19.12 -8.68 5.64
C LEU A 159 -19.07 -9.52 4.36
N LEU A 160 -17.91 -10.12 4.07
CA LEU A 160 -17.70 -10.93 2.88
C LEU A 160 -18.04 -12.42 3.06
N GLY A 161 -18.53 -12.81 4.24
CA GLY A 161 -18.98 -14.19 4.52
C GLY A 161 -17.87 -15.18 4.86
N TYR A 162 -16.70 -14.71 5.28
CA TYR A 162 -15.57 -15.56 5.72
C TYR A 162 -15.50 -15.75 7.24
N GLY A 163 -16.55 -15.34 7.96
CA GLY A 163 -16.56 -15.27 9.41
C GLY A 163 -15.87 -14.01 9.95
N GLY A 164 -16.00 -13.79 11.25
CA GLY A 164 -15.48 -12.61 11.94
C GLY A 164 -16.54 -11.98 12.84
N SER A 165 -16.40 -10.68 13.10
CA SER A 165 -17.30 -9.92 13.96
C SER A 165 -17.38 -8.46 13.52
N TYR A 166 -18.49 -7.78 13.81
CA TYR A 166 -18.62 -6.33 13.64
C TYR A 166 -18.21 -5.53 14.89
N GLU A 167 -17.84 -6.23 15.96
CA GLU A 167 -17.46 -5.63 17.23
C GLU A 167 -16.04 -5.06 17.17
N TYR A 168 -15.86 -3.88 17.76
CA TYR A 168 -14.55 -3.30 18.02
C TYR A 168 -13.76 -4.16 19.01
N VAL A 169 -12.44 -4.24 18.81
CA VAL A 169 -11.53 -4.97 19.70
C VAL A 169 -10.29 -4.16 20.05
N ALA A 170 -9.69 -3.48 19.08
CA ALA A 170 -8.50 -2.64 19.24
C ALA A 170 -8.44 -1.61 18.09
N ASP A 171 -7.57 -0.61 18.21
CA ASP A 171 -7.34 0.40 17.16
C ASP A 171 -6.70 -0.22 15.91
N VAL A 172 -5.74 -1.14 16.10
CA VAL A 172 -5.13 -1.91 15.01
C VAL A 172 -5.35 -3.41 15.23
N VAL A 173 -6.10 -4.06 14.33
CA VAL A 173 -6.47 -5.47 14.47
C VAL A 173 -5.81 -6.31 13.38
N HIS A 174 -4.86 -7.16 13.77
CA HIS A 174 -4.32 -8.22 12.92
C HIS A 174 -5.29 -9.40 12.91
N ASN A 175 -6.18 -9.44 11.92
CA ASN A 175 -7.26 -10.42 11.75
C ASN A 175 -6.77 -11.79 11.23
N GLY A 176 -5.46 -12.02 11.18
CA GLY A 176 -4.89 -13.30 10.82
C GLY A 176 -4.92 -13.60 9.31
N TRP A 177 -4.86 -14.89 8.99
CA TRP A 177 -4.66 -15.40 7.63
C TRP A 177 -5.99 -15.76 6.97
N MET A 178 -6.17 -15.26 5.74
CA MET A 178 -7.37 -15.45 4.93
C MET A 178 -7.06 -16.25 3.67
N PRO A 179 -8.01 -17.07 3.19
CA PRO A 179 -7.82 -17.86 1.98
C PRO A 179 -7.68 -16.95 0.76
N ALA A 180 -7.01 -17.44 -0.28
CA ALA A 180 -6.82 -16.71 -1.55
C ALA A 180 -8.12 -16.17 -2.16
N SER A 181 -9.25 -16.84 -1.93
CA SER A 181 -10.56 -16.42 -2.43
C SER A 181 -11.05 -15.11 -1.80
N PHE A 182 -10.68 -14.82 -0.55
CA PHE A 182 -10.99 -13.54 0.10
C PHE A 182 -10.35 -12.39 -0.68
N PHE A 183 -9.05 -12.49 -0.96
CA PHE A 183 -8.32 -11.48 -1.73
C PHE A 183 -8.79 -11.40 -3.18
N GLN A 184 -9.14 -12.53 -3.81
CA GLN A 184 -9.67 -12.53 -5.18
C GLN A 184 -11.06 -11.90 -5.28
N GLN A 185 -11.90 -12.05 -4.26
CA GLN A 185 -13.20 -11.39 -4.21
C GLN A 185 -13.08 -9.87 -4.13
N LEU A 186 -12.04 -9.38 -3.46
CA LEU A 186 -11.74 -7.97 -3.27
C LEU A 186 -11.03 -7.34 -4.48
N PHE A 187 -10.01 -8.01 -5.00
CA PHE A 187 -9.06 -7.44 -5.96
C PHE A 187 -9.05 -8.18 -7.30
N GLY A 188 -10.04 -9.03 -7.57
CA GLY A 188 -10.11 -9.86 -8.76
C GLY A 188 -8.87 -10.75 -8.93
N ASN A 189 -8.39 -10.88 -10.17
CA ASN A 189 -7.19 -11.67 -10.47
C ASN A 189 -5.93 -11.16 -9.75
N SER A 190 -5.84 -9.85 -9.47
CA SER A 190 -4.72 -9.23 -8.77
C SER A 190 -4.63 -9.67 -7.31
N GLY A 191 -5.74 -10.09 -6.70
CA GLY A 191 -5.79 -10.61 -5.32
C GLY A 191 -4.91 -11.83 -5.09
N ARG A 192 -4.53 -12.52 -6.17
CA ARG A 192 -3.54 -13.61 -6.12
C ARG A 192 -2.16 -13.11 -5.69
N SER A 193 -1.78 -11.90 -6.06
CA SER A 193 -0.46 -11.34 -5.80
C SER A 193 -0.37 -10.56 -4.50
N VAL A 194 -1.49 -10.36 -3.79
CA VAL A 194 -1.55 -9.59 -2.54
C VAL A 194 -1.04 -10.43 -1.38
N LEU A 195 -0.01 -9.97 -0.67
CA LEU A 195 0.57 -10.66 0.50
C LEU A 195 -0.21 -10.33 1.79
N GLY A 196 -0.56 -9.06 1.95
CA GLY A 196 -1.31 -8.53 3.08
C GLY A 196 -2.16 -7.34 2.63
N VAL A 197 -3.16 -6.99 3.42
CA VAL A 197 -3.99 -5.81 3.20
C VAL A 197 -4.38 -5.19 4.53
N THR A 198 -4.38 -3.87 4.58
CA THR A 198 -4.91 -3.06 5.67
C THR A 198 -6.13 -2.29 5.21
N PHE A 199 -7.24 -2.45 5.93
CA PHE A 199 -8.47 -1.70 5.72
C PHE A 199 -8.62 -0.58 6.73
N THR A 200 -9.15 0.55 6.25
CA THR A 200 -9.49 1.72 7.04
C THR A 200 -10.98 1.76 7.32
N LEU A 201 -11.37 1.69 8.59
CA LEU A 201 -12.73 1.91 9.04
C LEU A 201 -12.82 3.28 9.72
N VAL A 202 -13.73 4.12 9.26
CA VAL A 202 -13.91 5.50 9.77
C VAL A 202 -15.22 5.63 10.53
N ALA A 203 -15.24 6.58 11.47
CA ALA A 203 -16.45 6.94 12.18
C ALA A 203 -17.35 7.83 11.30
N VAL A 204 -18.64 7.51 11.30
CA VAL A 204 -19.69 8.29 10.64
C VAL A 204 -20.73 8.69 11.67
N ASP A 205 -21.10 9.97 11.67
CA ASP A 205 -22.07 10.52 12.62
C ASP A 205 -23.52 10.10 12.32
N ALA A 206 -24.45 10.60 13.14
CA ALA A 206 -25.87 10.27 13.00
C ALA A 206 -26.50 10.81 11.70
N GLN A 207 -25.91 11.85 11.12
CA GLN A 207 -26.34 12.52 9.89
C GLN A 207 -25.78 11.83 8.64
N GLY A 208 -24.74 11.01 8.80
CA GLY A 208 -24.05 10.34 7.71
C GLY A 208 -22.80 11.10 7.25
N ASP A 209 -22.36 12.09 8.01
CA ASP A 209 -21.15 12.85 7.72
C ASP A 209 -19.94 12.18 8.37
N LEU A 210 -18.80 12.27 7.70
CA LEU A 210 -17.52 11.80 8.23
C LEU A 210 -17.11 12.65 9.45
N VAL A 211 -16.67 12.00 10.51
CA VAL A 211 -16.23 12.67 11.74
C VAL A 211 -14.79 13.17 11.58
N ASP A 212 -14.52 14.39 12.05
CA ASP A 212 -13.18 15.00 12.19
C ASP A 212 -13.17 15.82 13.49
N ILE A 213 -12.84 15.18 14.61
CA ILE A 213 -12.99 15.74 15.95
C ILE A 213 -11.83 16.64 16.34
N ASN A 214 -10.64 16.40 15.77
CA ASN A 214 -9.43 17.18 16.01
C ASN A 214 -9.29 18.38 15.04
N ASN A 215 -10.14 18.46 14.02
CA ASN A 215 -10.17 19.49 12.97
C ASN A 215 -8.88 19.55 12.12
N ASP A 216 -8.24 18.41 11.88
CA ASP A 216 -7.06 18.32 11.03
C ASP A 216 -7.39 18.17 9.52
N ARG A 217 -8.69 18.12 9.19
CA ARG A 217 -9.28 17.93 7.85
C ARG A 217 -9.07 16.52 7.28
N LYS A 218 -8.73 15.55 8.12
CA LYS A 218 -8.77 14.13 7.79
C LYS A 218 -9.93 13.50 8.55
N PRO A 219 -10.70 12.59 7.92
CA PRO A 219 -11.71 11.87 8.67
C PRO A 219 -11.09 10.91 9.69
N ASP A 220 -11.72 10.86 10.84
CA ASP A 220 -11.29 10.10 11.99
C ASP A 220 -11.43 8.59 11.76
N VAL A 221 -10.33 7.89 11.96
CA VAL A 221 -10.27 6.43 11.94
C VAL A 221 -10.89 5.89 13.22
N ALA A 222 -11.83 4.96 13.05
CA ALA A 222 -12.39 4.19 14.15
C ALA A 222 -11.47 3.00 14.52
N TRP A 223 -11.05 2.22 13.52
CA TRP A 223 -9.99 1.21 13.65
C TRP A 223 -9.45 0.76 12.30
N ARG A 224 -8.39 -0.04 12.32
CA ARG A 224 -7.71 -0.63 11.17
C ARG A 224 -7.76 -2.15 11.23
N GLU A 225 -7.93 -2.78 10.07
CA GLU A 225 -7.98 -4.24 9.95
C GLU A 225 -6.94 -4.77 8.99
N ILE A 226 -6.05 -5.62 9.49
CA ILE A 226 -4.95 -6.22 8.73
C ILE A 226 -5.24 -7.69 8.47
N TYR A 227 -5.13 -8.13 7.22
CA TYR A 227 -5.32 -9.52 6.80
C TYR A 227 -4.13 -10.01 5.97
N TYR A 228 -3.73 -11.26 6.17
CA TYR A 228 -2.63 -11.91 5.45
C TYR A 228 -3.13 -12.97 4.47
N ASN A 229 -2.47 -13.11 3.32
CA ASN A 229 -2.88 -14.07 2.29
C ASN A 229 -2.23 -15.44 2.47
N ASP A 230 -3.02 -16.42 2.86
CA ASP A 230 -2.59 -17.79 3.13
C ASP A 230 -2.27 -18.59 1.84
N ARG A 231 -2.32 -17.94 0.68
CA ARG A 231 -1.80 -18.49 -0.58
C ARG A 231 -0.28 -18.64 -0.57
N PHE A 232 0.41 -17.74 0.14
CA PHE A 232 1.87 -17.68 0.14
C PHE A 232 2.44 -18.57 1.21
N ASN A 233 3.63 -19.14 0.96
CA ASN A 233 4.31 -19.95 1.95
C ASN A 233 5.07 -19.04 2.93
N TRP A 234 4.53 -18.85 4.12
CA TRP A 234 5.06 -17.95 5.14
C TRP A 234 6.26 -18.53 5.91
N ALA A 235 6.53 -19.83 5.76
CA ALA A 235 7.67 -20.48 6.40
C ALA A 235 8.99 -20.29 5.63
N THR A 236 8.94 -20.05 4.31
CA THR A 236 10.14 -20.09 3.46
C THR A 236 10.24 -19.00 2.41
N SER A 237 9.13 -18.40 1.97
CA SER A 237 9.13 -17.55 0.77
C SER A 237 8.95 -16.07 1.06
N ILE A 238 8.13 -15.74 2.07
CA ILE A 238 7.78 -14.39 2.47
C ILE A 238 7.94 -14.29 3.98
N ASP A 239 8.64 -13.27 4.44
CA ASP A 239 8.86 -13.04 5.86
C ASP A 239 7.63 -12.37 6.49
N ILE A 240 7.07 -12.99 7.54
CA ILE A 240 5.86 -12.50 8.23
C ILE A 240 6.11 -11.13 8.84
N GLU A 241 7.24 -10.93 9.52
CA GLU A 241 7.55 -9.69 10.23
C GLU A 241 7.65 -8.52 9.25
N THR A 242 8.29 -8.71 8.11
CA THR A 242 8.40 -7.70 7.05
C THR A 242 7.03 -7.27 6.52
N VAL A 243 6.13 -8.22 6.25
CA VAL A 243 4.79 -7.88 5.76
C VAL A 243 3.95 -7.28 6.88
N ALA A 244 4.04 -7.82 8.10
CA ALA A 244 3.35 -7.25 9.26
C ALA A 244 3.81 -5.82 9.55
N LEU A 245 5.10 -5.52 9.42
CA LEU A 245 5.67 -4.18 9.59
C LEU A 245 5.12 -3.21 8.53
N HIS A 246 5.01 -3.66 7.28
CA HIS A 246 4.38 -2.88 6.20
C HIS A 246 2.91 -2.59 6.48
N GLU A 247 2.12 -3.62 6.77
CA GLU A 247 0.68 -3.46 7.01
C GLU A 247 0.41 -2.67 8.30
N ALA A 248 1.21 -2.86 9.35
CA ALA A 248 1.16 -2.04 10.56
C ALA A 248 1.48 -0.57 10.25
N GLY A 249 2.33 -0.28 9.27
CA GLY A 249 2.54 1.08 8.78
C GLY A 249 1.26 1.71 8.25
N HIS A 250 0.49 1.00 7.41
CA HIS A 250 -0.86 1.44 7.00
C HIS A 250 -1.83 1.53 8.19
N GLY A 251 -1.70 0.59 9.13
CA GLY A 251 -2.38 0.59 10.43
C GLY A 251 -2.08 1.84 11.24
N LEU A 252 -0.94 2.49 11.01
CA LEU A 252 -0.49 3.73 11.66
C LEU A 252 -0.42 4.89 10.66
N SER A 253 -1.36 4.94 9.72
CA SER A 253 -1.59 6.07 8.80
C SER A 253 -0.46 6.37 7.81
N GLN A 254 0.48 5.45 7.62
CA GLN A 254 1.48 5.56 6.54
C GLN A 254 0.87 5.17 5.20
N GLY A 255 1.13 5.98 4.19
CA GLY A 255 0.85 5.64 2.80
C GLY A 255 1.99 4.90 2.13
N HIS A 256 1.70 4.22 1.03
CA HIS A 256 2.75 3.69 0.17
C HIS A 256 3.71 4.79 -0.31
N PHE A 257 4.99 4.45 -0.45
CA PHE A 257 6.01 5.38 -0.93
C PHE A 257 7.09 4.71 -1.79
N GLY A 258 7.64 5.49 -2.71
CA GLY A 258 8.76 5.12 -3.55
C GLY A 258 8.34 4.58 -4.91
N LYS A 259 9.29 3.99 -5.61
CA LYS A 259 9.11 3.44 -6.95
C LYS A 259 9.80 2.09 -7.07
N ALA A 260 9.12 1.10 -7.64
CA ALA A 260 9.77 -0.10 -8.16
C ALA A 260 9.74 -0.11 -9.69
N PHE A 261 10.84 -0.54 -10.29
CA PHE A 261 10.94 -0.68 -11.74
C PHE A 261 11.84 -1.84 -12.13
N ARG A 262 11.49 -2.54 -13.21
CA ARG A 262 12.35 -3.57 -13.81
C ARG A 262 13.36 -2.89 -14.73
N LYS A 263 14.64 -3.11 -14.48
CA LYS A 263 15.72 -2.63 -15.33
C LYS A 263 15.90 -3.60 -16.50
N GLU A 264 15.50 -3.19 -17.69
CA GLU A 264 15.64 -3.92 -18.97
C GLU A 264 17.02 -4.57 -19.13
N SER A 265 18.10 -3.82 -18.89
CA SER A 265 19.46 -4.32 -19.10
C SER A 265 19.85 -5.51 -18.21
N THR A 266 19.15 -5.73 -17.10
CA THR A 266 19.46 -6.82 -16.16
C THR A 266 18.26 -7.73 -15.86
N GLY A 267 17.06 -7.39 -16.31
CA GLY A 267 15.80 -8.02 -15.90
C GLY A 267 15.47 -7.89 -14.41
N LYS A 268 16.28 -7.17 -13.63
CA LYS A 268 16.16 -7.08 -12.17
C LYS A 268 15.20 -5.96 -11.77
N VAL A 269 14.36 -6.23 -10.79
CA VAL A 269 13.57 -5.20 -10.11
C VAL A 269 14.49 -4.36 -9.23
N GLN A 270 14.34 -3.04 -9.31
CA GLN A 270 15.04 -2.05 -8.49
C GLN A 270 14.03 -1.15 -7.79
N PHE A 271 14.40 -0.67 -6.60
CA PHE A 271 13.59 0.21 -5.78
C PHE A 271 14.27 1.58 -5.61
N SER A 272 13.48 2.65 -5.56
CA SER A 272 13.97 4.02 -5.38
C SER A 272 12.96 4.87 -4.58
N PRO A 273 13.21 5.11 -3.29
CA PRO A 273 14.08 4.31 -2.42
C PRO A 273 13.50 2.91 -2.16
N ARG A 274 14.34 2.00 -1.66
CA ARG A 274 13.86 0.82 -0.94
C ARG A 274 13.34 1.29 0.42
N ALA A 275 12.11 0.94 0.76
CA ALA A 275 11.42 1.37 1.98
C ALA A 275 10.47 0.27 2.46
N ILE A 276 10.10 0.28 3.74
CA ILE A 276 9.07 -0.63 4.27
C ILE A 276 7.79 -0.43 3.46
N MET A 277 7.35 0.83 3.31
CA MET A 277 6.08 1.17 2.65
C MET A 277 6.13 1.11 1.10
N ASN A 278 7.05 0.35 0.50
CA ASN A 278 6.99 0.04 -0.92
C ASN A 278 5.80 -0.89 -1.22
N ALA A 279 5.00 -0.60 -2.26
CA ALA A 279 3.82 -1.41 -2.62
C ALA A 279 4.14 -2.81 -3.21
N ALA A 280 5.42 -3.15 -3.29
CA ALA A 280 5.88 -4.48 -3.66
C ALA A 280 6.95 -4.96 -2.67
N TYR A 281 6.91 -6.26 -2.36
CA TYR A 281 7.86 -6.89 -1.45
C TYR A 281 9.30 -6.74 -1.96
N SER A 282 10.16 -6.16 -1.13
CA SER A 282 11.56 -5.85 -1.49
C SER A 282 12.58 -6.73 -0.75
N GLY A 283 12.14 -7.84 -0.16
CA GLY A 283 12.92 -8.69 0.75
C GLY A 283 12.80 -8.26 2.20
N LEU A 284 13.56 -8.92 3.09
CA LEU A 284 13.54 -8.69 4.54
C LEU A 284 13.73 -7.20 4.90
N GLN A 285 12.80 -6.68 5.71
CA GLN A 285 12.86 -5.34 6.32
C GLN A 285 12.25 -5.40 7.72
N THR A 286 13.01 -4.99 8.74
CA THR A 286 12.63 -5.06 10.16
C THR A 286 12.96 -3.78 10.92
N GLU A 287 13.23 -2.67 10.21
CA GLU A 287 13.71 -1.42 10.79
C GLU A 287 13.01 -0.22 10.14
N VAL A 288 12.45 0.67 10.95
CA VAL A 288 11.79 1.91 10.50
C VAL A 288 12.84 3.02 10.35
N ASP A 289 13.25 3.26 9.10
CA ASP A 289 14.35 4.16 8.78
C ASP A 289 14.02 5.15 7.66
N GLY A 290 14.86 6.19 7.55
CA GLY A 290 14.86 7.11 6.42
C GLY A 290 13.47 7.67 6.10
N THR A 291 12.92 7.30 4.93
CA THR A 291 11.60 7.81 4.52
C THR A 291 10.44 7.24 5.34
N ASP A 292 10.56 6.03 5.90
CA ASP A 292 9.51 5.43 6.75
C ASP A 292 9.43 6.18 8.08
N ASN A 293 10.57 6.42 8.74
CA ASN A 293 10.65 7.22 9.95
C ASN A 293 10.23 8.69 9.73
N ALA A 294 10.63 9.30 8.61
CA ALA A 294 10.20 10.67 8.29
C ALA A 294 8.69 10.79 8.09
N GLY A 295 8.06 9.80 7.42
CA GLY A 295 6.61 9.71 7.32
C GLY A 295 5.97 9.57 8.69
N HIS A 296 6.53 8.71 9.54
CA HIS A 296 6.05 8.43 10.89
C HIS A 296 6.01 9.70 11.73
N CYS A 297 7.14 10.41 11.76
CA CYS A 297 7.26 11.67 12.48
C CYS A 297 6.33 12.76 11.98
N SER A 298 6.06 12.78 10.69
CA SER A 298 5.14 13.77 10.13
C SER A 298 3.67 13.54 10.52
N ILE A 299 3.34 12.32 10.95
CA ILE A 299 1.99 11.92 11.39
C ILE A 299 1.92 12.01 12.92
N TRP A 300 2.82 11.30 13.61
CA TRP A 300 2.72 11.00 15.03
C TRP A 300 3.62 11.85 15.92
N GLY A 301 4.45 12.73 15.34
CA GLY A 301 5.44 13.50 16.09
C GLY A 301 4.88 14.45 17.17
N ASN A 302 3.58 14.75 17.09
CA ASN A 302 2.88 15.57 18.07
C ASN A 302 1.89 14.76 18.95
N TRP A 303 1.70 13.47 18.70
CA TRP A 303 0.74 12.65 19.43
C TRP A 303 1.04 12.60 20.94
N PRO A 304 0.03 12.57 21.83
CA PRO A 304 -1.41 12.75 21.58
C PRO A 304 -1.86 14.23 21.61
N ASN A 305 -0.91 15.16 21.56
CA ASN A 305 -1.21 16.58 21.71
C ASN A 305 -1.85 17.15 20.45
N LYS A 306 -2.96 17.88 20.66
CA LYS A 306 -3.75 18.56 19.63
C LYS A 306 -3.07 19.80 19.07
#